data_AF-A0A200JCF7-F1
#
_entry.id   AF-A0A200JCF7-F1
#
_cell.length_a   1.000
_cell.length_b   1.000
_cell.length_c   1.000
_cell.angle_alpha   90.00
_cell.angle_beta   90.00
_cell.angle_gamma   90.00
#
_symmetry.space_group_name_H-M   'P 1'
#
loop_
_entity.id
_entity.type
_entity.pdbx_description
1 polymer ?
#
loop_
_entity_poly.entity_id
_entity_poly.type
_entity_poly.pdbx_seq_one_letter_code
_entity_poly.pdbx_strand_id
1 'polypeptide(L)'
;MKKKRQMLIKKKKSSLKFFLMLLFLTGLFAGASSYLSYYQAMNLTTNDSDSVVKGYYLLRDFEQQLALAKEKGDNEEKLQKNIRYLATAMASYGTKTASTINSQEGQLILNRYYNAIKQVGMNASTQTKNFYGNAQIVDSFLEDIEKVKTYEKAAFTYYKVDETAFSEEK
;
A
#
# COMPACT_ATOMS: atom_id res chain seq x y z
N MET A 1 -14.27 -69.57 1.30
CA MET A 1 -14.31 -68.39 2.20
C MET A 1 -12.95 -67.78 2.56
N LYS A 2 -11.89 -68.56 2.86
CA LYS A 2 -10.57 -68.03 3.29
C LYS A 2 -9.87 -67.08 2.28
N LYS A 3 -9.92 -67.36 0.96
CA LYS A 3 -9.33 -66.49 -0.09
C LYS A 3 -9.99 -65.10 -0.16
N LYS A 4 -11.33 -65.02 -0.08
CA LYS A 4 -12.08 -63.74 -0.03
C LYS A 4 -11.68 -62.91 1.20
N ARG A 5 -11.54 -63.54 2.37
CA ARG A 5 -11.09 -62.88 3.61
C ARG A 5 -9.67 -62.31 3.46
N GLN A 6 -8.74 -63.06 2.87
CA GLN A 6 -7.37 -62.57 2.62
C GLN A 6 -7.32 -61.41 1.62
N MET A 7 -8.15 -61.44 0.56
CA MET A 7 -8.29 -60.31 -0.38
C MET A 7 -8.83 -59.05 0.32
N LEU A 8 -9.83 -59.18 1.19
CA LEU A 8 -10.39 -58.06 1.96
C LEU A 8 -9.35 -57.47 2.94
N ILE A 9 -8.55 -58.30 3.60
CA ILE A 9 -7.46 -57.84 4.48
C ILE A 9 -6.39 -57.07 3.69
N LYS A 10 -6.00 -57.57 2.50
CA LYS A 10 -5.05 -56.87 1.62
C LYS A 10 -5.61 -55.53 1.14
N LYS A 11 -6.90 -55.47 0.74
CA LYS A 11 -7.58 -54.23 0.36
C LYS A 11 -7.64 -53.24 1.53
N LYS A 12 -7.99 -53.68 2.73
CA LYS A 12 -7.99 -52.84 3.95
C LYS A 12 -6.61 -52.25 4.24
N LYS A 13 -5.55 -53.05 4.17
CA LYS A 13 -4.16 -52.57 4.39
C LYS A 13 -3.73 -51.57 3.30
N SER A 14 -4.08 -51.82 2.04
CA SER A 14 -3.81 -50.89 0.94
C SER A 14 -4.55 -49.57 1.14
N SER A 15 -5.85 -49.64 1.44
CA SER A 15 -6.69 -48.47 1.74
C SER A 15 -6.17 -47.66 2.92
N LEU A 16 -5.70 -48.31 3.99
CA LEU A 16 -5.09 -47.62 5.13
C LEU A 16 -3.79 -46.91 4.73
N LYS A 17 -2.93 -47.54 3.90
CA LYS A 17 -1.71 -46.90 3.39
C LYS A 17 -2.04 -45.67 2.53
N PHE A 18 -3.02 -45.78 1.63
CA PHE A 18 -3.49 -44.65 0.82
C PHE A 18 -4.08 -43.55 1.69
N PHE A 19 -4.89 -43.90 2.70
CA PHE A 19 -5.43 -42.93 3.64
C PHE A 19 -4.32 -42.18 4.40
N LEU A 20 -3.32 -42.89 4.93
CA LEU A 20 -2.19 -42.27 5.62
C LEU A 20 -1.36 -41.37 4.69
N MET A 21 -1.14 -41.81 3.45
CA MET A 21 -0.45 -41.02 2.42
C MET A 21 -1.22 -39.74 2.07
N LEU A 22 -2.54 -39.84 1.87
CA LEU A 22 -3.38 -38.68 1.61
C LEU A 22 -3.41 -37.72 2.80
N LEU A 23 -3.52 -38.24 4.02
CA LEU A 23 -3.48 -37.44 5.25
C LEU A 23 -2.15 -36.69 5.39
N PHE A 24 -1.03 -37.35 5.08
CA PHE A 24 0.27 -36.71 5.04
C PHE A 24 0.36 -35.61 3.97
N LEU A 25 -0.12 -35.88 2.75
CA LEU A 25 -0.17 -34.88 1.67
C LEU A 25 -1.06 -33.69 2.03
N THR A 26 -2.22 -33.91 2.65
CA THR A 26 -3.08 -32.84 3.15
C THR A 26 -2.36 -31.98 4.18
N GLY A 27 -1.61 -32.60 5.10
CA GLY A 27 -0.77 -31.88 6.06
C GLY A 27 0.28 -31.00 5.39
N LEU A 28 0.98 -31.53 4.37
CA LEU A 28 1.96 -30.77 3.60
C LEU A 28 1.34 -29.59 2.85
N PHE A 29 0.23 -29.82 2.14
CA PHE A 29 -0.43 -28.75 1.38
C PHE A 29 -1.06 -27.68 2.28
N ALA A 30 -1.66 -28.07 3.40
CA ALA A 30 -2.18 -27.13 4.38
C ALA A 30 -1.07 -26.27 4.99
N GLY A 31 0.07 -26.89 5.33
CA GLY A 31 1.26 -26.17 5.82
C GLY A 31 1.82 -25.19 4.79
N ALA A 32 2.02 -25.65 3.54
CA ALA A 32 2.51 -24.82 2.45
C ALA A 32 1.56 -23.65 2.14
N SER A 33 0.26 -23.89 2.08
CA SER A 33 -0.74 -22.83 1.88
C SER A 33 -0.72 -21.82 3.01
N SER A 34 -0.64 -22.27 4.26
CA SER A 34 -0.60 -21.38 5.42
C SER A 34 0.64 -20.49 5.40
N TYR A 35 1.81 -21.07 5.06
CA TYR A 35 3.05 -20.33 4.90
C TYR A 35 2.98 -19.28 3.78
N LEU A 36 2.46 -19.67 2.60
CA LEU A 36 2.30 -18.76 1.47
C LEU A 36 1.33 -17.62 1.79
N SER A 37 0.19 -17.92 2.41
CA SER A 37 -0.78 -16.91 2.82
C SER A 37 -0.19 -15.94 3.84
N TYR A 38 0.57 -16.44 4.83
CA TYR A 38 1.27 -15.59 5.78
C TYR A 38 2.29 -14.68 5.08
N TYR A 39 3.11 -15.24 4.20
CA TYR A 39 4.09 -14.45 3.45
C TYR A 39 3.44 -13.37 2.59
N GLN A 40 2.35 -13.70 1.88
CA GLN A 40 1.59 -12.73 1.08
C GLN A 40 1.01 -11.61 1.95
N ALA A 41 0.48 -11.94 3.14
CA ALA A 41 -0.09 -10.96 4.06
C ALA A 41 0.94 -9.96 4.63
N MET A 42 2.23 -10.31 4.59
CA MET A 42 3.32 -9.46 5.10
C MET A 42 3.99 -8.59 4.03
N ASN A 43 3.56 -8.69 2.77
CA ASN A 43 4.14 -7.94 1.66
C ASN A 43 3.09 -7.04 1.00
N LEU A 44 3.55 -5.97 0.35
CA LEU A 44 2.67 -5.15 -0.48
C LEU A 44 2.14 -5.99 -1.64
N THR A 45 0.84 -5.92 -1.87
CA THR A 45 0.28 -6.38 -3.15
C THR A 45 0.72 -5.44 -4.27
N THR A 46 0.67 -5.88 -5.53
CA THR A 46 1.00 -5.01 -6.67
C THR A 46 0.20 -3.71 -6.65
N ASN A 47 -1.11 -3.79 -6.39
CA ASN A 47 -1.98 -2.61 -6.32
C ASN A 47 -1.61 -1.67 -5.16
N ASP A 48 -1.22 -2.22 -4.01
CA ASP A 48 -0.75 -1.42 -2.87
C ASP A 48 0.61 -0.79 -3.17
N SER A 49 1.53 -1.54 -3.77
CA SER A 49 2.84 -1.05 -4.20
C SER A 49 2.68 0.14 -5.16
N ASP A 50 1.87 0.00 -6.21
CA ASP A 50 1.60 1.08 -7.17
C ASP A 50 0.99 2.32 -6.49
N SER A 51 0.09 2.09 -5.52
CA SER A 51 -0.56 3.18 -4.79
C SER A 51 0.40 3.89 -3.84
N VAL A 52 1.31 3.15 -3.22
CA VAL A 52 2.38 3.68 -2.37
C VAL A 52 3.38 4.48 -3.21
N VAL A 53 3.82 3.94 -4.34
CA VAL A 53 4.75 4.61 -5.27
C VAL A 53 4.17 5.91 -5.80
N LYS A 54 2.94 5.85 -6.30
CA LYS A 54 2.25 7.05 -6.79
C LYS A 54 2.03 8.07 -5.68
N GLY A 55 1.79 7.61 -4.45
CA GLY A 55 1.57 8.48 -3.29
C GLY A 55 2.84 9.23 -2.92
N TYR A 56 3.97 8.51 -2.93
CA TYR A 56 5.30 9.06 -2.71
C TYR A 56 5.58 10.21 -3.68
N TYR A 57 5.46 9.98 -4.99
CA TYR A 57 5.76 11.02 -5.99
C TYR A 57 4.77 12.18 -5.94
N LEU A 58 3.46 11.91 -5.80
CA LEU A 58 2.47 12.99 -5.66
C LEU A 58 2.78 13.92 -4.51
N LEU A 59 3.21 13.38 -3.37
CA LEU A 59 3.53 14.18 -2.18
C LEU A 59 4.73 15.09 -2.42
N ARG A 60 5.81 14.57 -3.03
CA ARG A 60 7.03 15.35 -3.33
C ARG A 60 6.79 16.38 -4.43
N ASP A 61 6.06 16.02 -5.47
CA ASP A 61 5.73 16.95 -6.54
C ASP A 61 4.87 18.10 -6.01
N PHE A 62 3.92 17.79 -5.13
CA PHE A 62 3.08 18.80 -4.49
C PHE A 62 3.89 19.72 -3.58
N GLU A 63 4.75 19.16 -2.74
CA GLU A 63 5.71 19.90 -1.91
C GLU A 63 6.57 20.86 -2.75
N GLN A 64 7.12 20.38 -3.87
CA GLN A 64 7.93 21.19 -4.77
C GLN A 64 7.12 22.34 -5.39
N GLN A 65 5.89 22.10 -5.84
CA GLN A 65 5.04 23.17 -6.39
C GLN A 65 4.66 24.21 -5.33
N LEU A 66 4.44 23.80 -4.07
CA LEU A 66 4.19 24.71 -2.95
C LEU A 66 5.39 25.59 -2.65
N ALA A 67 6.60 25.02 -2.63
CA ALA A 67 7.84 25.78 -2.45
C ALA A 67 8.02 26.85 -3.55
N LEU A 68 7.81 26.49 -4.82
CA LEU A 68 7.85 27.44 -5.93
C LEU A 68 6.78 28.53 -5.83
N ALA A 69 5.57 28.19 -5.36
CA ALA A 69 4.49 29.16 -5.13
C ALA A 69 4.81 30.15 -4.00
N LYS A 70 5.56 29.72 -2.98
CA LYS A 70 6.05 30.58 -1.89
C LYS A 70 7.02 31.65 -2.39
N GLU A 71 7.91 31.28 -3.31
CA GLU A 71 8.96 32.16 -3.85
C GLU A 71 8.45 33.20 -4.87
N LYS A 72 7.15 33.17 -5.23
CA LYS A 72 6.53 34.04 -6.25
C LYS A 72 7.24 33.94 -7.62
N GLY A 73 7.49 32.73 -8.09
CA GLY A 73 8.08 32.51 -9.43
C GLY A 73 7.20 33.04 -10.57
N ASP A 74 7.81 33.31 -11.73
CA ASP A 74 7.24 34.07 -12.87
C ASP A 74 6.03 33.43 -13.61
N ASN A 75 5.28 32.50 -13.01
CA ASN A 75 4.14 31.87 -13.67
C ASN A 75 3.06 31.36 -12.69
N GLU A 76 2.38 32.31 -12.04
CA GLU A 76 1.28 32.06 -11.09
C GLU A 76 0.21 31.09 -11.66
N GLU A 77 -0.26 31.32 -12.89
CA GLU A 77 -1.32 30.51 -13.48
C GLU A 77 -0.89 29.04 -13.65
N LYS A 78 0.33 28.80 -14.12
CA LYS A 78 0.88 27.45 -14.27
C LYS A 78 1.04 26.78 -12.91
N LEU A 79 1.56 27.49 -11.91
CA LEU A 79 1.72 26.95 -10.55
C LEU A 79 0.37 26.57 -9.94
N GLN A 80 -0.63 27.46 -10.03
CA GLN A 80 -1.97 27.18 -9.53
C GLN A 80 -2.61 25.98 -10.24
N LYS A 81 -2.42 25.85 -11.57
CA LYS A 81 -2.92 24.70 -12.34
C LYS A 81 -2.25 23.38 -11.90
N ASN A 82 -0.94 23.39 -11.69
CA ASN A 82 -0.20 22.22 -11.23
C ASN A 82 -0.62 21.80 -9.81
N ILE A 83 -0.68 22.76 -8.89
CA ILE A 83 -1.16 22.56 -7.51
C ILE A 83 -2.58 21.98 -7.53
N ARG A 84 -3.49 22.51 -8.36
CA ARG A 84 -4.85 21.99 -8.50
C ARG A 84 -4.87 20.53 -8.95
N TYR A 85 -4.07 20.21 -9.96
CA TYR A 85 -3.97 18.86 -10.51
C TYR A 85 -3.48 17.88 -9.44
N LEU A 86 -2.39 18.22 -8.76
CA LEU A 86 -1.79 17.39 -7.71
C LEU A 86 -2.73 17.24 -6.51
N ALA A 87 -3.35 18.31 -6.03
CA ALA A 87 -4.34 18.27 -4.96
C ALA A 87 -5.53 17.37 -5.31
N THR A 88 -6.02 17.43 -6.55
CA THR A 88 -7.11 16.57 -7.03
C THR A 88 -6.67 15.10 -7.09
N ALA A 89 -5.46 14.83 -7.58
CA ALA A 89 -4.91 13.48 -7.63
C ALA A 89 -4.72 12.90 -6.22
N MET A 90 -4.22 13.69 -5.27
CA MET A 90 -4.12 13.31 -3.87
C MET A 90 -5.49 13.08 -3.23
N ALA A 91 -6.48 13.96 -3.46
CA ALA A 91 -7.84 13.78 -2.96
C ALA A 91 -8.48 12.45 -3.43
N SER A 92 -8.14 12.00 -4.64
CA SER A 92 -8.61 10.71 -5.18
C SER A 92 -8.15 9.48 -4.38
N TYR A 93 -7.14 9.61 -3.51
CA TYR A 93 -6.74 8.54 -2.58
C TYR A 93 -7.85 8.16 -1.61
N GLY A 94 -8.92 8.95 -1.48
CA GLY A 94 -10.11 8.52 -0.74
C GLY A 94 -10.82 7.30 -1.32
N THR A 95 -10.48 6.89 -2.54
CA THR A 95 -10.97 5.64 -3.16
C THR A 95 -10.02 4.46 -2.95
N LYS A 96 -8.82 4.70 -2.42
CA LYS A 96 -7.82 3.66 -2.17
C LYS A 96 -8.06 3.01 -0.82
N THR A 97 -8.06 1.69 -0.82
CA THR A 97 -8.13 0.86 0.38
C THR A 97 -7.08 -0.22 0.27
N ALA A 98 -6.41 -0.51 1.39
CA ALA A 98 -5.42 -1.57 1.46
C ALA A 98 -6.03 -2.92 1.10
N SER A 99 -5.27 -3.77 0.42
CA SER A 99 -5.75 -5.11 0.06
C SER A 99 -6.16 -5.94 1.27
N THR A 100 -7.26 -6.68 1.15
CA THR A 100 -7.74 -7.61 2.18
C THR A 100 -6.86 -8.85 2.34
N ILE A 101 -5.95 -9.10 1.39
CA ILE A 101 -4.92 -10.15 1.48
C ILE A 101 -3.89 -9.81 2.56
N ASN A 102 -3.69 -8.52 2.80
CA ASN A 102 -2.71 -8.00 3.74
C ASN A 102 -3.12 -8.31 5.19
N SER A 103 -2.16 -8.33 6.11
CA SER A 103 -2.46 -8.47 7.53
C SER A 103 -3.34 -7.29 8.01
N GLN A 104 -4.10 -7.47 9.10
CA GLN A 104 -4.93 -6.39 9.64
C GLN A 104 -4.11 -5.16 10.03
N GLU A 105 -2.92 -5.39 10.57
CA GLU A 105 -1.98 -4.32 10.93
C GLU A 105 -1.46 -3.61 9.68
N GLY A 106 -1.07 -4.36 8.66
CA GLY A 106 -0.63 -3.81 7.38
C GLY A 106 -1.71 -2.98 6.69
N GLN A 107 -2.96 -3.45 6.73
CA GLN A 107 -4.12 -2.71 6.23
C GLN A 107 -4.33 -1.39 6.99
N LEU A 108 -4.22 -1.42 8.32
CA LEU A 108 -4.34 -0.21 9.15
C LEU A 108 -3.27 0.83 8.77
N ILE A 109 -2.02 0.40 8.63
CA ILE A 109 -0.89 1.28 8.31
C ILE A 109 -1.07 1.92 6.93
N LEU A 110 -1.38 1.12 5.91
CA LEU A 110 -1.63 1.64 4.55
C LEU A 110 -2.83 2.56 4.49
N ASN A 111 -3.94 2.19 5.12
CA ASN A 111 -5.13 3.03 5.12
C ASN A 111 -4.90 4.37 5.84
N ARG A 112 -4.07 4.41 6.88
CA ARG A 112 -3.67 5.69 7.50
C ARG A 112 -2.89 6.55 6.53
N TYR A 113 -1.91 5.97 5.83
CA TYR A 113 -1.13 6.69 4.82
C TYR A 113 -2.01 7.22 3.68
N TYR A 114 -2.85 6.38 3.07
CA TYR A 114 -3.76 6.80 1.99
C TYR A 114 -4.75 7.88 2.44
N ASN A 115 -5.30 7.75 3.65
CA ASN A 115 -6.19 8.77 4.20
C ASN A 115 -5.47 10.10 4.46
N ALA A 116 -4.21 10.07 4.90
CA ALA A 116 -3.43 11.28 5.12
C ALA A 116 -3.17 12.03 3.79
N ILE A 117 -2.80 11.31 2.72
CA ILE A 117 -2.68 11.89 1.36
C ILE A 117 -4.01 12.52 0.93
N LYS A 118 -5.11 11.77 1.07
CA LYS A 118 -6.45 12.23 0.73
C LYS A 118 -6.79 13.54 1.44
N GLN A 119 -6.56 13.62 2.75
CA GLN A 119 -6.91 14.79 3.55
C GLN A 119 -6.15 16.03 3.09
N VAL A 120 -4.84 15.92 2.87
CA VAL A 120 -4.03 17.03 2.33
C VAL A 120 -4.54 17.45 0.96
N GLY A 121 -4.80 16.50 0.06
CA GLY A 121 -5.33 16.79 -1.27
C GLY A 121 -6.70 17.47 -1.25
N MET A 122 -7.62 17.00 -0.41
CA MET A 122 -8.94 17.61 -0.23
C MET A 122 -8.82 19.05 0.26
N ASN A 123 -8.03 19.27 1.32
CA ASN A 123 -7.83 20.61 1.87
C ASN A 123 -7.19 21.54 0.83
N ALA A 124 -6.15 21.08 0.15
CA ALA A 124 -5.44 21.85 -0.88
C ALA A 124 -6.35 22.22 -2.05
N SER A 125 -7.24 21.32 -2.47
CA SER A 125 -8.15 21.57 -3.59
C SER A 125 -9.06 22.78 -3.34
N THR A 126 -9.41 23.04 -2.07
CA THR A 126 -10.21 24.22 -1.66
C THR A 126 -9.42 25.51 -1.59
N GLN A 127 -8.08 25.43 -1.51
CA GLN A 127 -7.17 26.56 -1.31
C GLN A 127 -6.30 26.90 -2.53
N THR A 128 -6.55 26.25 -3.68
CA THR A 128 -5.70 26.31 -4.89
C THR A 128 -5.25 27.72 -5.30
N LYS A 129 -6.12 28.74 -5.20
CA LYS A 129 -5.82 30.12 -5.60
C LYS A 129 -5.05 30.92 -4.54
N ASN A 130 -4.92 30.38 -3.33
CA ASN A 130 -4.41 31.10 -2.17
C ASN A 130 -2.95 30.76 -1.86
N PHE A 131 -2.33 29.82 -2.57
CA PHE A 131 -0.94 29.41 -2.32
C PHE A 131 0.10 30.41 -2.83
N TYR A 132 -0.18 31.07 -3.97
CA TYR A 132 0.80 31.93 -4.62
C TYR A 132 1.12 33.17 -3.78
N GLY A 133 2.40 33.32 -3.41
CA GLY A 133 2.87 34.43 -2.58
C GLY A 133 2.34 34.46 -1.15
N ASN A 134 1.66 33.39 -0.69
CA ASN A 134 1.12 33.28 0.66
C ASN A 134 1.91 32.27 1.48
N ALA A 135 3.00 32.76 2.09
CA ALA A 135 3.90 31.93 2.90
C ALA A 135 3.18 31.21 4.04
N GLN A 136 2.19 31.85 4.69
CA GLN A 136 1.47 31.27 5.82
C GLN A 136 0.68 30.01 5.43
N ILE A 137 -0.05 30.07 4.31
CA ILE A 137 -0.81 28.90 3.82
C ILE A 137 0.16 27.83 3.35
N VAL A 138 1.21 28.19 2.61
CA VAL A 138 2.22 27.21 2.17
C VAL A 138 2.85 26.50 3.36
N ASP A 139 3.30 27.22 4.37
CA ASP A 139 3.98 26.64 5.53
C ASP A 139 3.08 25.69 6.32
N SER A 140 1.80 26.03 6.49
CA SER A 140 0.81 25.13 7.08
C SER A 140 0.65 23.82 6.29
N PHE A 141 0.70 23.87 4.95
CA PHE A 141 0.60 22.67 4.13
C PHE A 141 1.90 21.85 4.09
N LEU A 142 3.06 22.51 4.17
CA LEU A 142 4.35 21.82 4.33
C LEU A 142 4.40 21.05 5.67
N GLU A 143 3.88 21.63 6.75
CA GLU A 143 3.74 20.91 8.02
C GLU A 143 2.80 19.69 7.92
N ASP A 144 1.69 19.81 7.18
CA ASP A 144 0.78 18.68 6.97
C ASP A 144 1.43 17.59 6.08
N ILE A 145 2.24 17.97 5.09
CA ILE A 145 3.04 17.03 4.29
C ILE A 145 4.02 16.26 5.18
N GLU A 146 4.70 16.92 6.12
CA GLU A 146 5.59 16.24 7.06
C GLU A 146 4.84 15.23 7.92
N LYS A 147 3.61 15.53 8.35
CA LYS A 147 2.76 14.54 9.04
C LYS A 147 2.43 13.35 8.14
N VAL A 148 2.14 13.57 6.85
CA VAL A 148 1.91 12.47 5.89
C VAL A 148 3.17 11.60 5.76
N LYS A 149 4.36 12.20 5.69
CA LYS A 149 5.65 11.47 5.61
C LYS A 149 5.87 10.58 6.84
N THR A 150 5.33 10.90 8.02
CA THR A 150 5.39 9.98 9.18
C THR A 150 4.62 8.67 8.95
N TYR A 151 3.44 8.73 8.32
CA TYR A 151 2.66 7.55 7.97
C TYR A 151 3.27 6.78 6.81
N GLU A 152 3.86 7.49 5.85
CA GLU A 152 4.63 6.88 4.77
C GLU A 152 5.80 6.06 5.32
N LYS A 153 6.61 6.65 6.21
CA LYS A 153 7.75 5.97 6.84
C LYS A 153 7.31 4.74 7.63
N ALA A 154 6.16 4.82 8.31
CA ALA A 154 5.57 3.67 8.99
C ALA A 154 5.21 2.54 8.00
N ALA A 155 4.63 2.88 6.84
CA ALA A 155 4.36 1.92 5.78
C ALA A 155 5.65 1.32 5.22
N PHE A 156 6.64 2.14 4.88
CA PHE A 156 7.92 1.67 4.36
C PHE A 156 8.66 0.77 5.35
N THR A 157 8.66 1.12 6.63
CA THR A 157 9.26 0.29 7.68
C THR A 157 8.54 -1.05 7.80
N TYR A 158 7.20 -1.06 7.79
CA TYR A 158 6.41 -2.28 7.94
C TYR A 158 6.64 -3.25 6.78
N TYR A 159 6.62 -2.75 5.54
CA TYR A 159 6.80 -3.57 4.34
C TYR A 159 8.25 -3.69 3.87
N LYS A 160 9.20 -3.11 4.61
CA LYS A 160 10.64 -3.11 4.28
C LYS A 160 10.90 -2.57 2.87
N VAL A 161 10.19 -1.51 2.51
CA VAL A 161 10.38 -0.80 1.25
C VAL A 161 11.71 -0.08 1.30
N ASP A 162 12.53 -0.24 0.25
CA ASP A 162 13.76 0.52 0.11
C ASP A 162 13.44 1.94 -0.38
N GLU A 163 13.61 2.93 0.49
CA GLU A 163 13.41 4.33 0.16
C GLU A 163 14.36 4.82 -0.96
N THR A 164 15.54 4.21 -1.09
CA THR A 164 16.53 4.61 -2.09
C THR A 164 16.05 4.32 -3.51
N ALA A 165 15.27 3.25 -3.70
CA ALA A 165 14.69 2.88 -5.00
C ALA A 165 13.80 3.99 -5.59
N PHE A 166 13.19 4.82 -4.76
CA PHE A 166 12.35 5.94 -5.20
C PHE A 166 13.11 7.21 -5.55
N SER A 167 14.36 7.32 -5.11
CA SER A 167 15.22 8.46 -5.39
C SER A 167 15.98 8.33 -6.71
N GLU A 168 16.17 7.10 -7.19
CA GLU A 168 16.92 6.78 -8.41
C GLU A 168 16.06 6.79 -9.69
N GLU A 169 14.73 6.75 -9.58
CA GLU A 169 13.80 6.71 -10.72
C GLU A 169 13.51 8.09 -11.37
N LYS A 170 14.25 9.13 -11.00
CA LYS A 170 14.13 10.49 -11.58
C LYS A 170 14.98 10.71 -12.83
#